data_AF-A0A8R1IJE9-F1
#
_entry.id   AF-A0A8R1IJE9-F1
#
_cell.length_a   1.000
_cell.length_b   1.000
_cell.length_c   1.000
_cell.angle_alpha   90.00
_cell.angle_beta   90.00
_cell.angle_gamma   90.00
#
_symmetry.space_group_name_H-M   'P 1'
#
loop_
_entity.id
_entity.type
_entity.pdbx_description
1 polymer ?
#
loop_
_entity_poly.entity_id
_entity_poly.type
_entity_poly.pdbx_seq_one_letter_code
_entity_poly.pdbx_strand_id
1 'polypeptide(L)'
;MNQIDEDATLSQLSNALVTAFAATGKVKDALYIYSEMADKYGRTADLEMHQAVVSVLTQDYAAAEELLEAALERDNKDADVLINSLVAAQYNDKDDEVVDRFISQLKHEHPNHPWVKDLAEKEADFDRIAVSVSRA
;
A
#
# COMPACT_ATOMS: atom_id res chain seq x y z
N MET A 1 32.18 20.43 8.86
CA MET A 1 30.74 20.18 9.01
C MET A 1 30.30 19.46 7.76
N ASN A 2 29.92 18.18 7.85
CA ASN A 2 29.27 17.51 6.72
C ASN A 2 27.97 18.27 6.48
N GLN A 3 27.89 18.99 5.37
CA GLN A 3 26.63 19.56 4.92
C GLN A 3 25.68 18.38 4.76
N ILE A 4 24.52 18.44 5.41
CA ILE A 4 23.44 17.50 5.14
C ILE A 4 23.06 17.76 3.69
N ASP A 5 23.37 16.80 2.82
CA ASP A 5 23.01 16.86 1.42
C ASP A 5 21.51 16.54 1.30
N GLU A 6 20.71 17.59 1.15
CA GLU A 6 19.27 17.48 0.97
C GLU A 6 18.93 16.78 -0.36
N ASP A 7 19.85 16.73 -1.33
CA ASP A 7 19.68 16.05 -2.62
C ASP A 7 20.12 14.58 -2.60
N ALA A 8 20.62 14.09 -1.45
CA ALA A 8 20.95 12.69 -1.29
C ALA A 8 19.69 11.82 -1.45
N THR A 9 19.78 10.72 -2.22
CA THR A 9 18.65 9.83 -2.54
C THR A 9 17.89 9.38 -1.29
N LEU A 10 18.59 9.03 -0.21
CA LEU A 10 17.97 8.62 1.05
C LEU A 10 17.17 9.75 1.70
N SER A 11 17.68 10.99 1.67
CA SER A 11 16.98 12.18 2.17
C SER A 11 15.70 12.43 1.37
N GLN A 12 15.78 12.34 0.04
CA GLN A 12 14.64 12.55 -0.86
C GLN A 12 13.55 11.49 -0.67
N LEU A 13 13.90 10.20 -0.63
CA LEU A 13 12.94 9.12 -0.39
C LEU A 13 12.28 9.24 1.00
N SER A 14 13.06 9.58 2.03
CA SER A 14 12.53 9.81 3.38
C SER A 14 11.57 11.00 3.40
N ASN A 15 11.94 12.09 2.71
CA ASN A 15 11.10 13.27 2.58
C ASN A 15 9.79 12.98 1.83
N ALA A 16 9.83 12.16 0.77
CA ALA A 16 8.64 11.73 0.05
C ALA A 16 7.69 10.93 0.93
N LEU A 17 8.21 9.96 1.70
CA LEU A 17 7.40 9.16 2.63
C LEU A 17 6.75 10.04 3.70
N VAL A 18 7.50 10.93 4.34
CA VAL A 18 6.95 11.87 5.34
C VAL A 18 5.92 12.78 4.70
N THR A 19 6.18 13.30 3.49
CA THR A 19 5.26 14.18 2.77
C THR A 19 3.94 13.48 2.41
N ALA A 20 3.98 12.19 2.08
CA ALA A 20 2.80 11.41 1.76
C ALA A 20 1.85 11.25 2.95
N PHE A 21 2.39 11.00 4.16
CA PHE A 21 1.57 10.67 5.34
C PHE A 21 1.39 11.82 6.35
N ALA A 22 2.18 12.89 6.25
CA ALA A 22 2.02 14.03 7.13
C ALA A 22 0.75 14.84 6.79
N ALA A 23 0.13 15.44 7.82
CA ALA A 23 -1.01 16.35 7.68
C ALA A 23 -0.64 17.72 7.10
N THR A 24 0.26 17.75 6.11
CA THR A 24 0.75 18.97 5.44
C THR A 24 -0.13 19.37 4.26
N GLY A 25 -1.02 18.48 3.80
CA GLY A 25 -1.84 18.69 2.60
C GLY A 25 -1.05 18.59 1.28
N LYS A 26 0.21 18.16 1.33
CA LYS A 26 1.15 18.12 0.20
C LYS A 26 1.37 16.71 -0.36
N VAL A 27 0.41 15.82 -0.19
CA VAL A 27 0.54 14.41 -0.59
C VAL A 27 0.99 14.25 -2.05
N LYS A 28 0.52 15.12 -2.96
CA LYS A 28 0.93 15.13 -4.38
C LYS A 28 2.41 15.48 -4.59
N ASP A 29 3.04 16.24 -3.69
CA ASP A 29 4.47 16.57 -3.77
C ASP A 29 5.33 15.30 -3.64
N ALA A 30 4.88 14.32 -2.86
CA ALA A 30 5.56 13.04 -2.74
C ALA A 30 5.60 12.27 -4.07
N LEU A 31 4.55 12.37 -4.88
CA LEU A 31 4.49 11.70 -6.19
C LEU A 31 5.56 12.24 -7.13
N TYR A 32 5.81 13.56 -7.11
CA TYR A 32 6.86 14.17 -7.93
C TYR A 32 8.24 13.66 -7.55
N ILE A 33 8.52 13.56 -6.24
CA ILE A 33 9.82 13.03 -5.76
C ILE A 33 10.00 11.57 -6.19
N TYR A 34 8.99 10.71 -6.00
CA TYR A 34 9.10 9.31 -6.43
C TYR A 34 9.26 9.18 -7.96
N SER A 35 8.58 10.03 -8.74
CA SER A 35 8.70 10.04 -10.19
C SER A 35 10.09 10.48 -10.65
N GLU A 36 10.67 11.50 -10.01
CA GLU A 36 12.04 11.93 -10.29
C GLU A 36 13.05 10.82 -9.96
N MET A 37 12.87 10.11 -8.84
CA MET A 37 13.73 8.97 -8.49
C MET A 37 13.60 7.84 -9.52
N ALA A 38 12.39 7.56 -10.00
CA ALA A 38 12.14 6.55 -11.03
C ALA A 38 12.76 6.94 -12.39
N ASP A 39 12.70 8.21 -12.78
CA ASP A 39 13.33 8.71 -14.01
C ASP A 39 14.86 8.64 -13.92
N LYS A 40 15.43 8.94 -12.73
CA LYS A 40 16.88 9.00 -12.52
C LYS A 40 17.54 7.62 -12.36
N TYR A 41 16.87 6.69 -11.70
CA TYR A 41 17.44 5.39 -11.30
C TYR A 41 16.73 4.18 -11.92
N GLY A 42 15.64 4.40 -12.65
CA GLY A 42 14.80 3.37 -13.24
C GLY A 42 13.60 3.02 -12.38
N ARG A 43 12.56 2.48 -13.02
CA ARG A 43 11.33 2.01 -12.37
C ARG A 43 11.57 0.67 -11.67
N THR A 44 11.51 0.70 -10.33
CA THR A 44 11.61 -0.47 -9.45
C THR A 44 10.24 -0.79 -8.85
N ALA A 45 10.02 -2.04 -8.42
CA ALA A 45 8.78 -2.44 -7.76
C ALA A 45 8.49 -1.58 -6.53
N ASP A 46 9.51 -1.28 -5.72
CA ASP A 46 9.39 -0.38 -4.56
C ASP A 46 8.93 1.03 -4.98
N LEU A 47 9.54 1.64 -5.99
CA LEU A 47 9.14 2.97 -6.42
C LEU A 47 7.70 2.98 -6.95
N GLU A 48 7.31 1.97 -7.73
CA GLU A 48 5.95 1.81 -8.25
C GLU A 48 4.95 1.62 -7.11
N MET A 49 5.29 0.83 -6.10
CA MET A 49 4.48 0.63 -4.89
C MET A 49 4.30 1.93 -4.11
N HIS A 50 5.37 2.70 -3.88
CA HIS A 50 5.27 3.99 -3.18
C HIS A 50 4.47 5.03 -3.97
N GLN A 51 4.60 5.05 -5.31
CA GLN A 51 3.75 5.87 -6.17
C GLN A 51 2.28 5.46 -6.05
N ALA A 52 1.98 4.16 -6.02
CA ALA A 52 0.62 3.65 -5.84
C ALA A 52 0.03 4.06 -4.48
N VAL A 53 0.81 3.99 -3.41
CA VAL A 53 0.40 4.47 -2.06
C VAL A 53 0.00 5.95 -2.12
N VAL A 54 0.79 6.79 -2.79
CA VAL A 54 0.44 8.21 -2.98
C VAL A 54 -0.84 8.39 -3.80
N SER A 55 -1.03 7.57 -4.84
CA SER A 55 -2.27 7.55 -5.63
C SER A 55 -3.50 7.16 -4.78
N VAL A 56 -3.39 6.13 -3.94
CA VAL A 56 -4.45 5.75 -2.97
C VAL A 56 -4.76 6.90 -2.01
N LEU A 57 -3.74 7.56 -1.44
CA LEU A 57 -3.92 8.69 -0.51
C LEU A 57 -4.55 9.92 -1.18
N THR A 58 -4.40 10.07 -2.49
CA THR A 58 -5.02 11.14 -3.28
C THR A 58 -6.32 10.73 -3.97
N GLN A 59 -6.84 9.54 -3.64
CA GLN A 59 -8.07 8.94 -4.16
C GLN A 59 -8.04 8.65 -5.67
N ASP A 60 -6.85 8.54 -6.25
CA ASP A 60 -6.66 8.07 -7.63
C ASP A 60 -6.42 6.55 -7.64
N TYR A 61 -7.47 5.81 -7.31
CA TYR A 61 -7.39 4.35 -7.17
C TYR A 61 -7.16 3.64 -8.50
N ALA A 62 -7.55 4.24 -9.62
CA ALA A 62 -7.29 3.69 -10.95
C ALA A 62 -5.79 3.70 -11.28
N ALA A 63 -5.11 4.82 -11.01
CA ALA A 63 -3.65 4.90 -11.17
C ALA A 63 -2.93 3.97 -10.17
N ALA A 64 -3.45 3.84 -8.95
CA ALA A 64 -2.89 2.91 -7.98
C ALA A 64 -2.94 1.45 -8.48
N GLU A 65 -4.06 1.01 -9.04
CA GLU A 65 -4.22 -0.35 -9.54
C GLU A 65 -3.23 -0.67 -10.67
N GLU A 66 -3.05 0.23 -11.64
CA GLU A 66 -2.07 0.06 -12.73
C GLU A 66 -0.63 -0.10 -12.21
N LEU A 67 -0.24 0.75 -11.26
CA LEU A 67 1.10 0.70 -10.66
C LEU A 67 1.33 -0.58 -9.86
N LEU A 68 0.31 -1.04 -9.14
CA LEU A 68 0.38 -2.25 -8.32
C LEU A 68 0.37 -3.52 -9.18
N GLU A 69 -0.36 -3.54 -10.29
CA GLU A 69 -0.30 -4.63 -11.27
C GLU A 69 1.13 -4.78 -11.81
N ALA A 70 1.77 -3.68 -12.22
CA ALA A 70 3.16 -3.69 -12.69
C ALA A 70 4.17 -4.13 -11.61
N ALA A 71 3.89 -3.87 -10.33
CA ALA A 71 4.69 -4.35 -9.22
C ALA A 71 4.50 -5.86 -8.99
N LEU A 72 3.26 -6.37 -9.06
CA LEU A 72 2.94 -7.80 -8.93
C LEU A 72 3.49 -8.64 -10.08
N GLU A 73 3.65 -8.08 -11.28
CA GLU A 73 4.34 -8.76 -12.39
C GLU A 73 5.81 -9.08 -12.07
N ARG A 74 6.44 -8.30 -11.18
CA ARG A 74 7.84 -8.48 -10.78
C ARG A 74 7.99 -9.40 -9.58
N ASP A 75 7.20 -9.15 -8.53
CA ASP A 75 7.12 -10.02 -7.36
C ASP A 75 5.66 -10.18 -6.94
N ASN A 76 5.05 -11.28 -7.36
CA ASN A 76 3.66 -11.57 -7.05
C ASN A 76 3.43 -11.95 -5.58
N LYS A 77 4.49 -12.05 -4.76
CA LYS A 77 4.40 -12.41 -3.35
C LYS A 77 4.63 -11.22 -2.44
N ASP A 78 4.94 -10.04 -2.94
CA ASP A 78 5.22 -8.90 -2.06
C ASP A 78 4.01 -8.56 -1.19
N ALA A 79 4.20 -8.56 0.14
CA ALA A 79 3.11 -8.37 1.09
C ALA A 79 2.52 -6.95 1.03
N ASP A 80 3.37 -5.93 0.88
CA ASP A 80 2.95 -4.54 0.86
C ASP A 80 2.20 -4.24 -0.44
N VAL A 81 2.66 -4.79 -1.56
CA VAL A 81 1.95 -4.68 -2.85
C VAL A 81 0.60 -5.37 -2.77
N LEU A 82 0.51 -6.60 -2.25
CA LEU A 82 -0.76 -7.33 -2.10
C LEU A 82 -1.77 -6.58 -1.22
N ILE A 83 -1.33 -6.00 -0.10
CA ILE A 83 -2.19 -5.21 0.80
C ILE A 83 -2.67 -3.93 0.11
N ASN A 84 -1.80 -3.23 -0.61
CA ASN A 84 -2.19 -2.04 -1.35
C ASN A 84 -3.12 -2.37 -2.53
N SER A 85 -2.92 -3.51 -3.21
CA SER A 85 -3.80 -4.00 -4.28
C SER A 85 -5.19 -4.32 -3.76
N LEU A 86 -5.29 -4.93 -2.58
CA LEU A 86 -6.54 -5.17 -1.89
C LEU A 86 -7.31 -3.86 -1.67
N VAL A 87 -6.65 -2.85 -1.11
CA VAL A 87 -7.25 -1.53 -0.84
C VAL A 87 -7.70 -0.86 -2.13
N ALA A 88 -6.85 -0.82 -3.16
CA ALA A 88 -7.20 -0.23 -4.45
C ALA A 88 -8.40 -0.93 -5.11
N ALA A 89 -8.43 -2.27 -5.09
CA ALA A 89 -9.53 -3.06 -5.64
C ALA A 89 -10.87 -2.76 -4.94
N GLN A 90 -10.86 -2.65 -3.60
CA GLN A 90 -12.06 -2.30 -2.82
C GLN A 90 -12.59 -0.91 -3.18
N TYR A 91 -11.71 0.08 -3.34
CA TYR A 91 -12.12 1.45 -3.67
C TYR A 91 -12.44 1.67 -5.17
N ASN A 92 -12.08 0.72 -6.03
CA ASN A 92 -12.48 0.68 -7.45
C ASN A 92 -13.74 -0.17 -7.69
N ASP A 93 -14.47 -0.56 -6.65
CA ASP A 93 -15.69 -1.39 -6.74
C ASP A 93 -15.46 -2.71 -7.53
N LYS A 94 -14.26 -3.31 -7.39
CA LYS A 94 -13.97 -4.63 -7.98
C LYS A 94 -14.77 -5.71 -7.27
N ASP A 95 -15.05 -6.80 -7.99
CA ASP A 95 -15.77 -7.96 -7.44
C ASP A 95 -15.09 -8.48 -6.16
N ASP A 96 -15.90 -8.87 -5.16
CA ASP A 96 -15.42 -9.42 -3.90
C ASP A 96 -14.48 -10.62 -4.10
N GLU A 97 -14.66 -11.39 -5.19
CA GLU A 97 -13.77 -12.50 -5.57
C GLU A 97 -12.32 -12.05 -5.80
N VAL A 98 -12.11 -10.84 -6.33
CA VAL A 98 -10.77 -10.26 -6.56
C VAL A 98 -10.12 -9.89 -5.23
N VAL A 99 -10.89 -9.26 -4.34
CA VAL A 99 -10.49 -8.88 -2.99
C VAL A 99 -10.12 -10.13 -2.19
N ASP A 100 -10.98 -11.15 -2.20
CA ASP A 100 -10.77 -12.43 -1.52
C ASP A 100 -9.55 -13.19 -2.03
N ARG A 101 -9.25 -13.09 -3.33
CA ARG A 101 -8.04 -13.67 -3.92
C ARG A 101 -6.78 -13.04 -3.31
N PHE A 102 -6.71 -11.72 -3.19
CA PHE A 102 -5.56 -11.04 -2.57
C PHE A 102 -5.42 -11.42 -1.09
N ILE A 103 -6.52 -11.47 -0.35
CA ILE A 103 -6.51 -11.91 1.06
C ILE A 103 -6.00 -13.35 1.17
N SER A 104 -6.49 -14.25 0.32
CA SER A 104 -6.11 -15.66 0.32
C SER A 104 -4.63 -15.84 0.00
N GLN A 105 -4.12 -15.11 -1.00
CA GLN A 105 -2.72 -15.11 -1.37
C GLN A 105 -1.83 -14.58 -0.24
N LEU A 106 -2.22 -13.48 0.41
CA LEU A 106 -1.49 -12.91 1.53
C LEU A 106 -1.48 -13.85 2.75
N LYS A 107 -2.62 -14.48 3.08
CA LYS A 107 -2.72 -15.51 4.14
C LYS A 107 -1.81 -16.72 3.83
N HIS A 108 -1.66 -17.09 2.56
CA HIS A 108 -0.82 -18.22 2.14
C HIS A 108 0.68 -17.90 2.18
N GLU A 109 1.09 -16.80 1.55
CA GLU A 109 2.50 -16.43 1.39
C GLU A 109 3.08 -15.81 2.68
N HIS A 110 2.27 -15.05 3.43
CA HIS A 110 2.70 -14.31 4.63
C HIS A 110 1.79 -14.55 5.85
N PRO A 111 1.65 -15.80 6.35
CA PRO A 111 0.72 -16.13 7.42
C PRO A 111 1.02 -15.42 8.75
N ASN A 112 2.25 -14.97 8.96
CA ASN A 112 2.69 -14.29 10.18
C ASN A 112 2.69 -12.76 10.08
N HIS A 113 2.28 -12.20 8.93
CA HIS A 113 2.27 -10.76 8.70
C HIS A 113 1.34 -10.06 9.71
N PRO A 114 1.71 -8.88 10.25
CA PRO A 114 0.88 -8.16 11.21
C PRO A 114 -0.56 -7.92 10.70
N TRP A 115 -0.70 -7.58 9.42
CA TRP A 115 -2.01 -7.38 8.80
C TRP A 115 -2.88 -8.65 8.82
N VAL A 116 -2.30 -9.82 8.54
CA VAL A 116 -3.03 -11.10 8.54
C VAL A 116 -3.48 -11.48 9.95
N LYS A 117 -2.61 -11.24 10.94
CA LYS A 117 -2.94 -11.47 12.35
C LYS A 117 -4.06 -10.55 12.83
N ASP A 118 -3.97 -9.25 12.52
CA ASP A 118 -5.01 -8.29 12.88
C ASP A 118 -6.35 -8.66 12.21
N LEU A 119 -6.35 -9.04 10.93
CA LEU A 119 -7.55 -9.51 10.26
C LEU A 119 -8.20 -10.71 10.98
N ALA A 120 -7.42 -11.72 11.35
CA ALA A 120 -7.92 -12.89 12.07
C ALA A 120 -8.45 -12.53 13.48
N GLU A 121 -7.81 -11.59 14.15
CA GLU A 121 -8.29 -11.05 15.44
C GLU A 121 -9.63 -10.31 15.26
N LYS A 122 -9.79 -9.51 14.20
CA LYS A 122 -11.05 -8.82 13.88
C LYS A 122 -12.17 -9.79 13.50
N GLU A 123 -11.87 -10.83 12.73
CA GLU A 123 -12.82 -11.91 12.40
C GLU A 123 -13.34 -12.56 13.71
N ALA A 124 -12.45 -12.92 14.62
CA ALA A 124 -12.83 -13.53 15.90
C ALA A 124 -13.60 -12.58 16.83
N ASP A 125 -13.23 -11.29 16.85
CA ASP A 125 -13.96 -10.27 17.60
C ASP A 125 -15.38 -10.08 17.05
N PHE A 126 -15.54 -10.07 15.73
CA PHE A 126 -16.83 -9.96 15.08
C PHE A 126 -17.74 -11.14 15.45
N ASP A 127 -17.25 -12.37 15.34
CA ASP A 127 -18.00 -13.58 15.72
C ASP A 127 -18.45 -13.55 17.19
N ARG A 128 -17.54 -13.12 18.09
CA ARG A 128 -17.86 -12.97 19.53
C ARG A 128 -18.99 -11.97 19.75
N ILE A 129 -18.94 -10.82 19.08
CA ILE A 129 -19.96 -9.77 19.21
C ILE A 129 -21.29 -10.24 18.60
N ALA A 130 -21.29 -10.87 17.42
CA ALA A 130 -22.48 -11.38 16.76
C ALA A 130 -23.25 -12.39 17.64
N VAL A 131 -22.54 -13.27 18.34
CA VAL A 131 -23.15 -14.19 19.32
C VAL A 131 -23.75 -13.45 20.52
N SER A 132 -23.13 -12.36 20.97
CA SER A 132 -23.64 -11.58 22.10
C SER A 132 -24.92 -10.82 21.78
N VAL A 133 -25.03 -10.30 20.54
CA VAL A 133 -26.20 -9.52 20.08
C VAL A 133 -27.36 -10.43 19.70
N SER A 134 -27.11 -11.59 19.11
CA SER A 134 -28.16 -12.56 18.73
C SER A 134 -28.85 -13.25 19.92
N ARG A 135 -28.30 -13.11 21.13
CA ARG A 135 -28.87 -13.65 22.38
C ARG A 135 -29.68 -12.62 23.18
N ALA A 136 -29.72 -11.36 22.75
CA ALA A 136 -30.54 -10.28 23.32
C ALA A 136 -31.89 -10.19 22.60
#